data_AF-A0A7K4I8R1-F1
#
_entry.id   AF-A0A7K4I8R1-F1
#
_cell.length_a   1.000
_cell.length_b   1.000
_cell.length_c   1.000
_cell.angle_alpha   90.00
_cell.angle_beta   90.00
_cell.angle_gamma   90.00
#
_symmetry.space_group_name_H-M   'P 1'
#
loop_
_entity.id
_entity.type
_entity.pdbx_description
1 polymer ?
#
loop_
_entity_poly.entity_id
_entity_poly.type
_entity_poly.pdbx_seq_one_letter_code
_entity_poly.pdbx_strand_id
1 'polypeptide(L)'
;MSSKWAEELSLKCNIDPKVLQLTLEELSESCYGDAKTSKEIIEELTLSCHMNEKELREFVQEVSRNCPMDIKQLKEEVSKAEGSKEAAYKAIGKTASTVR
;
A
#
# COMPACT_ATOMS: atom_id res chain seq x y z
N MET A 1 -12.81 10.34 -6.95
CA MET A 1 -11.66 11.06 -6.40
C MET A 1 -10.41 10.67 -7.19
N SER A 2 -9.61 11.67 -7.62
CA SER A 2 -8.17 11.58 -7.91
C SER A 2 -7.61 10.81 -9.13
N SER A 3 -8.16 11.01 -10.34
CA SER A 3 -7.46 10.61 -11.59
C SER A 3 -6.09 11.30 -11.75
N LYS A 4 -6.02 12.60 -11.43
CA LYS A 4 -4.80 13.40 -11.59
C LYS A 4 -3.61 12.88 -10.77
N TRP A 5 -3.85 12.42 -9.54
CA TRP A 5 -2.79 11.81 -8.72
C TRP A 5 -2.25 10.53 -9.35
N ALA A 6 -3.15 9.66 -9.80
CA ALA A 6 -2.76 8.38 -10.38
C ALA A 6 -1.95 8.62 -11.66
N GLU A 7 -2.30 9.64 -12.46
CA GLU A 7 -1.51 10.08 -13.62
C GLU A 7 -0.13 10.61 -13.22
N GLU A 8 -0.05 11.51 -12.23
CA GLU A 8 1.22 12.07 -11.75
C GLU A 8 2.16 11.00 -11.18
N LEU A 9 1.63 10.04 -10.42
CA LEU A 9 2.40 8.96 -9.83
C LEU A 9 2.79 7.90 -10.87
N SER A 10 1.89 7.62 -11.82
CA SER A 10 2.16 6.77 -12.99
C SER A 10 3.38 7.26 -13.78
N LEU A 11 3.45 8.56 -14.06
CA LEU A 11 4.59 9.16 -14.78
C LEU A 11 5.92 9.01 -14.03
N LYS A 12 5.89 9.03 -12.69
CA LYS A 12 7.10 8.91 -11.86
C LYS A 12 7.55 7.46 -11.69
N CYS A 13 6.60 6.54 -11.52
CA CYS A 13 6.87 5.17 -11.10
C CYS A 13 6.66 4.13 -12.21
N ASN A 14 6.20 4.55 -13.40
CA ASN A 14 5.88 3.69 -14.53
C ASN A 14 4.87 2.58 -14.18
N ILE A 15 3.79 2.96 -13.49
CA ILE A 15 2.67 2.08 -13.08
C ILE A 15 1.41 2.56 -13.80
N ASP A 16 0.54 1.66 -14.25
CA ASP A 16 -0.72 2.08 -14.90
C ASP A 16 -1.61 2.87 -13.91
N PRO A 17 -2.11 4.07 -14.28
CA PRO A 17 -3.00 4.86 -13.43
C PRO A 17 -4.25 4.10 -12.95
N LYS A 18 -4.78 3.17 -13.77
CA LYS A 18 -5.91 2.32 -13.39
C LYS A 18 -5.52 1.36 -12.27
N VAL A 19 -4.29 0.84 -12.27
CA VAL A 19 -3.84 -0.01 -11.17
C VAL A 19 -3.77 0.79 -9.89
N LEU A 20 -3.23 2.01 -9.94
CA LEU A 20 -3.16 2.88 -8.76
C LEU A 20 -4.55 3.21 -8.21
N GLN A 21 -5.54 3.42 -9.08
CA GLN A 21 -6.94 3.63 -8.69
C GLN A 21 -7.56 2.38 -8.05
N LEU A 22 -7.42 1.21 -8.68
CA LEU A 22 -7.92 -0.05 -8.13
C LEU A 22 -7.27 -0.37 -6.78
N THR A 23 -5.96 -0.16 -6.67
CA THR A 23 -5.19 -0.36 -5.44
C THR A 23 -5.70 0.56 -4.33
N LEU A 24 -6.01 1.82 -4.66
CA LEU A 24 -6.56 2.79 -3.72
C LEU A 24 -7.97 2.38 -3.25
N GLU A 25 -8.82 1.96 -4.19
CA GLU A 25 -10.17 1.45 -3.89
C GLU A 25 -10.07 0.23 -2.98
N GLU A 26 -9.30 -0.79 -3.37
CA GLU A 26 -9.10 -2.02 -2.60
C GLU A 26 -8.56 -1.75 -1.18
N LEU A 27 -7.55 -0.87 -1.03
CA LEU A 27 -7.02 -0.49 0.29
C LEU A 27 -7.99 0.36 1.11
N SER A 28 -8.81 1.18 0.47
CA SER A 28 -9.81 1.99 1.19
C SER A 28 -11.02 1.17 1.63
N GLU A 29 -11.39 0.15 0.85
CA GLU A 29 -12.46 -0.79 1.20
C GLU A 29 -11.97 -1.86 2.20
N SER A 30 -10.67 -2.12 2.23
CA SER A 30 -10.03 -3.04 3.18
C SER A 30 -9.65 -2.32 4.48
N CYS A 31 -9.85 -2.99 5.62
CA CYS A 31 -9.27 -2.61 6.93
C CYS A 31 -9.53 -1.17 7.41
N TYR A 32 -10.78 -0.68 7.29
CA TYR A 32 -11.20 0.67 7.74
C TYR A 32 -10.39 1.83 7.13
N GLY A 33 -9.82 1.61 5.94
CA GLY A 33 -8.96 2.56 5.25
C GLY A 33 -9.70 3.81 4.80
N ASP A 34 -9.31 4.98 5.30
CA ASP A 34 -9.72 6.22 4.64
C ASP A 34 -8.87 6.42 3.37
N ALA A 35 -9.48 7.03 2.33
CA ALA A 35 -8.83 7.21 1.04
C ALA A 35 -7.55 8.06 1.12
N LYS A 36 -7.39 8.92 2.14
CA LYS A 36 -6.20 9.74 2.31
C LYS A 36 -5.04 8.90 2.81
N THR A 37 -5.23 8.12 3.87
CA THR A 37 -4.17 7.24 4.40
C THR A 37 -3.76 6.18 3.39
N SER A 38 -4.74 5.59 2.69
CA SER A 38 -4.49 4.61 1.63
C SER A 38 -3.63 5.17 0.49
N LYS A 39 -3.90 6.42 0.09
CA LYS A 39 -3.11 7.13 -0.91
C LYS A 39 -1.66 7.35 -0.46
N GLU A 40 -1.45 7.78 0.78
CA GLU A 40 -0.11 8.02 1.34
C GLU A 40 0.72 6.73 1.38
N ILE A 41 0.10 5.59 1.74
CA ILE A 41 0.76 4.27 1.69
C ILE A 41 1.19 3.91 0.27
N ILE A 42 0.30 4.07 -0.72
CA ILE A 42 0.62 3.76 -2.12
C ILE A 42 1.77 4.65 -2.63
N GLU A 43 1.76 5.94 -2.30
CA GLU A 43 2.86 6.85 -2.63
C GLU A 43 4.18 6.38 -2.03
N GLU A 44 4.21 5.97 -0.76
CA GLU A 44 5.44 5.52 -0.10
C GLU A 44 5.95 4.18 -0.68
N LEU A 45 5.04 3.23 -0.96
CA LEU A 45 5.40 1.96 -1.58
C LEU A 45 5.98 2.13 -3.00
N THR A 46 5.46 3.09 -3.76
CA THR A 46 5.85 3.28 -5.16
C THR A 46 7.03 4.25 -5.33
N LEU A 47 7.11 5.32 -4.54
CA LEU A 47 8.18 6.31 -4.61
C LEU A 47 9.41 5.91 -3.79
N SER A 48 9.21 5.52 -2.53
CA SER A 48 10.32 5.22 -1.61
C SER A 48 10.71 3.75 -1.70
N CYS A 49 9.73 2.83 -1.69
CA CYS A 49 10.03 1.41 -1.82
C CYS A 49 10.24 0.96 -3.27
N HIS A 50 10.01 1.82 -4.26
CA HIS A 50 10.18 1.51 -5.68
C HIS A 50 9.42 0.26 -6.15
N MET A 51 8.25 -0.02 -5.55
CA MET A 51 7.42 -1.14 -5.96
C MET A 51 6.87 -0.93 -7.37
N ASN A 52 6.94 -1.97 -8.19
CA ASN A 52 6.29 -2.02 -9.50
C ASN A 52 4.82 -2.44 -9.38
N GLU A 53 4.10 -2.44 -10.50
CA GLU A 53 2.67 -2.78 -10.55
C GLU A 53 2.34 -4.13 -9.90
N LYS A 54 3.14 -5.16 -10.20
CA LYS A 54 2.92 -6.51 -9.70
C LYS A 54 3.12 -6.56 -8.18
N GLU A 55 4.23 -5.98 -7.71
CA GLU A 55 4.55 -5.92 -6.29
C GLU A 55 3.51 -5.12 -5.50
N LEU A 56 2.98 -4.04 -6.07
CA LEU A 56 1.95 -3.23 -5.41
C LEU A 56 0.65 -4.03 -5.25
N ARG A 57 0.21 -4.75 -6.29
CA ARG A 57 -0.97 -5.62 -6.24
C ARG A 57 -0.80 -6.75 -5.23
N GLU A 58 0.35 -7.42 -5.24
CA GLU A 58 0.65 -8.50 -4.28
C GLU A 58 0.63 -7.99 -2.83
N PHE A 59 1.20 -6.81 -2.58
CA PHE A 59 1.19 -6.18 -1.27
C PHE A 59 -0.23 -5.92 -0.76
N VAL A 60 -1.08 -5.31 -1.58
CA VAL A 60 -2.47 -5.01 -1.19
C VAL A 60 -3.28 -6.27 -0.96
N GLN A 61 -3.12 -7.30 -1.80
CA GLN A 61 -3.77 -8.58 -1.58
C GLN A 61 -3.37 -9.21 -0.23
N GLU A 62 -2.10 -9.09 0.15
CA GLU A 62 -1.60 -9.61 1.42
C GLU A 62 -2.15 -8.82 2.63
N VAL A 63 -2.27 -7.49 2.50
CA VAL A 63 -2.93 -6.63 3.49
C VAL A 63 -4.40 -7.04 3.67
N SER A 64 -5.16 -7.14 2.57
CA SER A 64 -6.58 -7.51 2.59
C SER A 64 -6.82 -8.91 3.15
N ARG A 65 -5.91 -9.86 2.90
CA ARG A 65 -6.00 -11.23 3.43
C ARG A 65 -5.73 -11.32 4.92
N ASN A 66 -4.72 -10.60 5.41
CA ASN A 66 -4.33 -10.71 6.80
C ASN A 66 -5.22 -9.84 7.69
N CYS A 67 -5.55 -8.62 7.26
CA CYS A 67 -6.46 -7.63 7.87
C CYS A 67 -6.65 -7.60 9.41
N PRO A 68 -5.66 -7.84 10.30
CA PRO A 68 -5.86 -7.64 11.74
C PRO A 68 -5.41 -6.22 12.17
N MET A 69 -4.90 -5.41 11.23
CA MET A 69 -4.23 -4.14 11.48
C MET A 69 -5.00 -2.99 10.83
N ASP A 70 -5.19 -1.92 11.59
CA ASP A 70 -5.79 -0.67 11.12
C ASP A 70 -4.88 0.01 10.08
N ILE A 71 -5.46 0.75 9.13
CA ILE A 71 -4.74 1.48 8.09
C ILE A 71 -3.65 2.41 8.64
N LYS A 72 -3.83 2.99 9.84
CA LYS A 72 -2.82 3.83 10.49
C LYS A 72 -1.60 3.02 10.94
N GLN A 73 -1.83 1.82 11.46
CA GLN A 73 -0.75 0.92 11.83
C GLN A 73 0.01 0.46 10.59
N LEU A 74 -0.70 0.21 9.48
CA LEU A 74 -0.06 -0.11 8.20
C LEU A 74 0.82 1.04 7.72
N LYS A 75 0.33 2.27 7.79
CA LYS A 75 1.12 3.46 7.47
C LYS A 75 2.39 3.56 8.31
N GLU A 76 2.29 3.42 9.63
CA GLU A 76 3.47 3.47 10.51
C GLU A 76 4.51 2.41 10.16
N GLU A 77 4.06 1.19 9.90
CA GLU A 77 4.92 0.07 9.53
C GLU A 77 5.57 0.26 8.15
N VAL A 78 4.84 0.79 7.17
CA VAL A 78 5.37 1.14 5.85
C VAL A 78 6.39 2.28 5.97
N SER A 79 6.14 3.30 6.81
CA SER A 79 7.11 4.36 7.04
C SER A 79 8.38 3.88 7.76
N LYS A 80 8.26 2.90 8.67
CA LYS A 80 9.42 2.22 9.29
C LYS A 80 10.22 1.36 8.30
N ALA A 81 9.64 1.03 7.14
CA ALA A 81 10.36 0.29 6.13
C ALA A 81 11.48 1.12 5.48
N GLU A 82 11.46 2.45 5.62
CA GLU A 82 12.50 3.36 5.12
C GLU A 82 12.90 3.09 3.65
N GLY A 83 11.91 2.78 2.79
CA GLY A 83 12.13 2.45 1.39
C GLY A 83 12.56 1.01 1.10
N SER A 84 12.59 0.13 2.10
CA SER A 84 12.86 -1.30 1.92
C SER A 84 11.57 -2.08 1.63
N LYS A 85 11.44 -2.59 0.41
CA LYS A 85 10.34 -3.48 0.00
C LYS A 85 10.19 -4.67 0.96
N GLU A 86 11.30 -5.32 1.29
CA GLU A 86 11.30 -6.50 2.16
C GLU A 86 10.81 -6.15 3.57
N ALA A 87 11.17 -4.99 4.09
CA ALA A 87 10.69 -4.52 5.39
C ALA A 87 9.19 -4.23 5.37
N ALA A 88 8.69 -3.60 4.30
CA ALA A 88 7.26 -3.35 4.12
C ALA A 88 6.45 -4.66 4.11
N TYR A 89 6.90 -5.66 3.34
CA TYR A 89 6.25 -6.99 3.31
C TYR A 89 6.33 -7.73 4.66
N LYS A 90 7.47 -7.65 5.35
CA LYS A 90 7.61 -8.24 6.70
C LYS A 90 6.65 -7.62 7.71
N ALA A 91 6.31 -6.35 7.55
CA ALA A 91 5.44 -5.67 8.48
C ALA A 91 3.98 -6.14 8.40
N ILE A 92 3.51 -6.55 7.22
CA ILE A 92 2.22 -7.23 7.05
C ILE A 92 2.26 -8.62 7.71
N GLY A 93 3.35 -9.37 7.53
CA GLY A 93 3.45 -10.74 8.08
C GLY A 93 3.60 -10.80 9.62
N LYS A 94 4.20 -9.77 10.24
CA LYS A 94 4.36 -9.69 11.70
C LYS A 94 3.04 -9.53 12.44
N THR A 95 2.08 -8.82 11.87
CA THR A 95 0.77 -8.57 12.49
C THR A 95 -0.13 -9.80 12.39
N ALA A 96 -0.03 -10.59 11.31
CA ALA A 96 -0.72 -11.86 11.15
C ALA A 96 -0.25 -12.96 12.14
N SER A 97 1.01 -12.87 12.59
CA SER A 97 1.64 -13.89 13.45
C SER A 97 1.43 -13.68 14.96
N THR A 98 0.87 -12.54 15.38
CA THR A 98 0.72 -12.16 16.80
C THR A 98 -0.65 -12.56 17.39
N VAL A 99 -1.46 -13.33 16.66
CA VAL A 99 -2.67 -14.00 17.18
C VAL A 99 -2.41 -15.50 17.23
N ARG A 100 -1.68 -15.96 18.26
CA ARG A 100 -1.71 -17.35 18.74
C ARG A 100 -1.47 -17.39 20.23
#